data_AF-A0A529NQG2-F1
#
_entry.id   AF-A0A529NQG2-F1
#
_cell.length_a   1.000
_cell.length_b   1.000
_cell.length_c   1.000
_cell.angle_alpha   90.00
_cell.angle_beta   90.00
_cell.angle_gamma   90.00
#
_symmetry.space_group_name_H-M   'P 1'
#
loop_
_entity.id
_entity.type
_entity.pdbx_description
1 polymer ?
#
loop_
_entity_poly.entity_id
_entity_poly.type
_entity_poly.pdbx_seq_one_letter_code
_entity_poly.pdbx_strand_id
1 'polypeptide(L)'
;WNTMVLAPVGAFACLLVAYPVAYYLALRAPERWRLILLALVVIPFWTSLLMRTYAWMYVLGGRGIPALLADVGIEDVRLINTPGAVLLGIVYGYLPLMILPIYVSLERLDRRLLEASADLGATPLSTFLGVTLRLSLPGVMTGFSLVMILLLGEYLIPTLLGGGKVFF
;
A
#
# COMPACT_ATOMS: atom_id res chain seq x y z
N TRP A 1 -3.68 23.36 -0.73
CA TRP A 1 -4.30 22.77 -1.93
C TRP A 1 -3.73 21.39 -2.23
N ASN A 2 -2.41 21.25 -2.24
CA ASN A 2 -1.72 20.01 -2.63
C ASN A 2 -2.02 18.81 -1.71
N THR A 3 -2.21 19.01 -0.39
CA THR A 3 -2.59 17.94 0.55
C THR A 3 -3.98 17.37 0.31
N MET A 4 -4.94 18.19 -0.18
CA MET A 4 -6.29 17.73 -0.50
C MET A 4 -6.33 16.80 -1.72
N VAL A 5 -5.34 16.93 -2.62
CA VAL A 5 -5.16 16.03 -3.78
C VAL A 5 -4.26 14.84 -3.42
N LEU A 6 -3.20 15.09 -2.65
CA LEU A 6 -2.22 14.08 -2.26
C LEU A 6 -2.81 13.02 -1.33
N ALA A 7 -3.72 13.38 -0.42
CA ALA A 7 -4.36 12.42 0.47
C ALA A 7 -5.20 11.36 -0.28
N PRO A 8 -6.16 11.72 -1.15
CA PRO A 8 -6.94 10.73 -1.90
C PRO A 8 -6.09 9.96 -2.91
N VAL A 9 -5.14 10.62 -3.60
CA VAL A 9 -4.24 9.94 -4.56
C VAL A 9 -3.32 8.95 -3.84
N GLY A 10 -2.73 9.36 -2.70
CA GLY A 10 -1.88 8.53 -1.88
C GLY A 10 -2.63 7.36 -1.25
N ALA A 11 -3.83 7.61 -0.71
CA ALA A 11 -4.69 6.55 -0.19
C ALA A 11 -5.11 5.56 -1.28
N PHE A 12 -5.44 6.04 -2.48
CA PHE A 12 -5.80 5.19 -3.61
C PHE A 12 -4.61 4.36 -4.09
N ALA A 13 -3.42 4.95 -4.23
CA ALA A 13 -2.21 4.23 -4.57
C ALA A 13 -1.87 3.17 -3.51
N CYS A 14 -2.03 3.49 -2.23
CA CYS A 14 -1.86 2.54 -1.13
C CYS A 14 -2.86 1.39 -1.23
N LEU A 15 -4.14 1.69 -1.53
CA LEU A 15 -5.18 0.67 -1.73
C LEU A 15 -4.85 -0.29 -2.88
N LEU A 16 -4.34 0.21 -4.00
CA LEU A 16 -3.97 -0.62 -5.16
C LEU A 16 -2.91 -1.67 -4.81
N VAL A 17 -1.99 -1.34 -3.90
CA VAL A 17 -0.94 -2.28 -3.44
C VAL A 17 -1.42 -3.12 -2.26
N ALA A 18 -2.17 -2.53 -1.33
CA ALA A 18 -2.63 -3.21 -0.13
C ALA A 18 -3.68 -4.29 -0.41
N TYR A 19 -4.59 -4.04 -1.35
CA TYR A 19 -5.67 -4.97 -1.67
C TYR A 19 -5.18 -6.35 -2.14
N PRO A 20 -4.27 -6.48 -3.14
CA PRO A 20 -3.76 -7.79 -3.56
C PRO A 20 -3.00 -8.50 -2.43
N VAL A 21 -2.26 -7.76 -1.60
CA VAL A 21 -1.57 -8.32 -0.43
C VAL A 21 -2.58 -8.86 0.59
N ALA A 22 -3.59 -8.09 0.93
CA ALA A 22 -4.65 -8.51 1.85
C ALA A 22 -5.44 -9.70 1.31
N TYR A 23 -5.76 -9.71 0.01
CA TYR A 23 -6.40 -10.84 -0.67
C TYR A 23 -5.57 -12.12 -0.58
N TYR A 24 -4.27 -12.03 -0.86
CA TYR A 24 -3.38 -13.17 -0.73
C TYR A 24 -3.33 -13.69 0.72
N LEU A 25 -3.16 -12.79 1.68
CA LEU A 25 -3.10 -13.14 3.11
C LEU A 25 -4.37 -13.80 3.62
N ALA A 26 -5.55 -13.34 3.18
CA ALA A 26 -6.83 -13.84 3.67
C ALA A 26 -7.28 -15.14 2.96
N LEU A 27 -7.11 -15.24 1.64
CA LEU A 27 -7.69 -16.34 0.85
C LEU A 27 -6.68 -17.40 0.38
N ARG A 28 -5.39 -17.05 0.26
CA ARG A 28 -4.38 -17.94 -0.36
C ARG A 28 -3.28 -18.39 0.60
N ALA A 29 -2.95 -17.58 1.60
CA ALA A 29 -1.89 -17.91 2.54
C ALA A 29 -2.26 -19.14 3.40
N PRO A 30 -1.34 -20.11 3.57
CA PRO A 30 -1.54 -21.21 4.51
C PRO A 30 -1.72 -20.69 5.93
N GLU A 31 -2.63 -21.29 6.71
CA GLU A 31 -2.95 -20.85 8.08
C GLU A 31 -1.71 -20.72 8.97
N ARG A 32 -0.77 -21.67 8.83
CA ARG A 32 0.50 -21.69 9.58
C ARG A 32 1.38 -20.47 9.33
N TRP A 33 1.38 -19.94 8.11
CA TRP A 33 2.22 -18.81 7.70
C TRP A 33 1.51 -17.46 7.80
N ARG A 34 0.18 -17.46 7.86
CA ARG A 34 -0.63 -16.24 7.83
C ARG A 34 -0.24 -15.24 8.93
N LEU A 35 -0.07 -15.72 10.17
CA LEU A 35 0.36 -14.88 11.29
C LEU A 35 1.78 -14.32 11.08
N ILE A 36 2.69 -15.12 10.54
CA ILE A 36 4.07 -14.71 10.28
C ILE A 36 4.11 -13.65 9.17
N LEU A 37 3.34 -13.84 8.09
CA LEU A 37 3.26 -12.88 7.00
C LEU A 37 2.63 -11.55 7.44
N LEU A 38 1.56 -11.61 8.24
CA LEU A 38 0.97 -10.42 8.87
C LEU A 38 1.97 -9.71 9.78
N ALA A 39 2.69 -10.47 10.61
CA ALA A 39 3.75 -9.91 11.44
C ALA A 39 4.82 -9.22 10.58
N LEU A 40 5.25 -9.83 9.48
CA LEU A 40 6.24 -9.23 8.57
C LEU A 40 5.78 -7.91 7.94
N VAL A 41 4.48 -7.78 7.65
CA VAL A 41 3.88 -6.51 7.18
C VAL A 41 3.85 -5.47 8.30
N VAL A 42 3.54 -5.88 9.53
CA VAL A 42 3.34 -4.97 10.66
C VAL A 42 4.68 -4.56 11.30
N ILE A 43 5.68 -5.44 11.40
CA ILE A 43 6.99 -5.16 12.00
C ILE A 43 7.63 -3.84 11.50
N PRO A 44 7.74 -3.55 10.19
CA PRO A 44 8.35 -2.30 9.73
C PRO A 44 7.53 -1.07 10.14
N PHE A 45 6.23 -1.21 10.39
CA PHE A 45 5.37 -0.13 10.86
C PHE A 45 5.76 0.37 12.25
N TRP A 46 6.23 -0.52 13.13
CA TRP A 46 6.63 -0.18 14.51
C TRP A 46 7.90 0.66 14.58
N THR A 47 8.66 0.73 13.49
CA THR A 47 9.83 1.62 13.41
C THR A 47 9.40 3.08 13.20
N SER A 48 10.15 4.02 13.79
CA SER A 48 9.85 5.45 13.67
C SER A 48 9.72 5.89 12.20
N LEU A 49 8.64 6.59 11.89
CA LEU A 49 8.36 7.16 10.56
C LEU A 49 9.52 8.01 10.05
N LEU A 50 10.14 8.79 10.94
CA LEU A 50 11.33 9.60 10.62
C LEU A 50 12.47 8.73 10.11
N MET A 51 12.77 7.65 10.82
CA MET A 51 13.89 6.76 10.49
C MET A 51 13.64 6.03 9.17
N ARG A 52 12.41 5.58 8.93
CA ARG A 52 11.99 5.01 7.65
C ARG A 52 12.11 6.01 6.50
N THR A 53 11.74 7.26 6.75
CA THR A 53 11.79 8.32 5.74
C THR A 53 13.24 8.68 5.40
N TYR A 54 14.13 8.74 6.39
CA TYR A 54 15.57 8.92 6.16
C TYR A 54 16.19 7.75 5.40
N ALA A 55 15.79 6.50 5.71
CA ALA A 55 16.23 5.34 4.95
C ALA A 55 15.83 5.47 3.46
N TRP A 56 14.57 5.83 3.18
CA TRP A 56 14.13 6.08 1.81
C TRP A 56 14.81 7.28 1.16
N MET A 57 15.10 8.34 1.91
CA MET A 57 15.86 9.49 1.41
C MET A 57 17.25 9.07 0.94
N TYR A 58 17.93 8.20 1.70
CA TYR A 58 19.22 7.66 1.32
C TYR A 58 19.13 6.74 0.09
N VAL A 59 18.16 5.82 0.09
CA VAL A 59 17.94 4.84 -1.00
C VAL A 59 17.56 5.52 -2.32
N LEU A 60 16.76 6.58 -2.28
CA LEU A 60 16.35 7.34 -3.48
C LEU A 60 17.31 8.50 -3.81
N GLY A 61 18.25 8.79 -2.91
CA GLY A 61 19.28 9.80 -3.12
C GLY A 61 20.35 9.32 -4.09
N GLY A 62 21.22 10.24 -4.53
CA GLY A 62 22.19 9.96 -5.60
C GLY A 62 23.20 8.82 -5.32
N ARG A 63 23.34 8.38 -4.07
CA ARG A 63 24.23 7.25 -3.69
C ARG A 63 23.50 5.90 -3.56
N GLY A 64 22.17 5.87 -3.73
CA GLY A 64 21.36 4.67 -3.61
C GLY A 64 21.02 4.06 -4.97
N ILE A 65 19.73 3.84 -5.22
CA ILE A 65 19.21 3.29 -6.48
C ILE A 65 19.74 4.04 -7.72
N PRO A 66 19.80 5.38 -7.75
CA PRO A 66 20.40 6.11 -8.88
C PRO A 66 21.83 5.69 -9.22
N ALA A 67 22.66 5.38 -8.21
CA ALA A 67 24.03 4.91 -8.43
C ALA A 67 24.03 3.49 -9.03
N LEU A 68 23.17 2.60 -8.53
CA LEU A 68 23.00 1.24 -9.09
C LEU A 68 22.47 1.27 -10.54
N LEU A 69 21.64 2.26 -10.88
CA LEU A 69 21.16 2.47 -12.24
C LEU A 69 22.28 2.99 -13.16
N ALA A 70 23.14 3.87 -12.64
CA ALA A 70 24.31 4.36 -13.36
C ALA A 70 25.29 3.23 -13.70
N ASP A 71 25.48 2.25 -12.79
CA ASP A 71 26.32 1.06 -13.04
C ASP A 71 25.83 0.20 -14.23
N VAL A 72 24.53 0.28 -14.56
CA VAL A 72 23.90 -0.44 -15.68
C VAL A 72 23.73 0.46 -16.91
N GLY A 73 24.28 1.67 -16.89
CA GLY A 73 24.29 2.63 -18.01
C GLY A 73 23.10 3.58 -18.07
N ILE A 74 22.28 3.66 -17.00
CA ILE A 74 21.19 4.63 -16.88
C ILE A 74 21.65 5.78 -15.96
N GLU A 75 22.21 6.81 -16.57
CA GLU A 75 22.78 7.97 -15.87
C GLU A 75 21.72 9.05 -15.55
N ASP A 76 22.06 9.98 -14.65
CA ASP A 76 21.28 11.17 -14.28
C ASP A 76 19.83 10.93 -13.80
N VAL A 77 19.54 9.74 -13.26
CA VAL A 77 18.21 9.44 -12.71
C VAL A 77 17.98 10.16 -11.39
N ARG A 78 17.09 11.15 -11.41
CA ARG A 78 16.64 11.84 -10.21
C ARG A 78 15.38 11.20 -9.64
N LEU A 79 15.54 10.38 -8.59
CA LEU A 79 14.39 9.80 -7.87
C LEU A 79 13.92 10.69 -6.71
N ILE A 80 14.85 11.22 -5.91
CA ILE A 80 14.51 12.11 -4.79
C ILE A 80 14.02 13.50 -5.25
N ASN A 81 13.13 14.11 -4.45
CA ASN A 81 12.45 15.36 -4.75
C ASN A 81 11.49 15.25 -5.95
N THR A 82 10.89 14.07 -6.13
CA THR A 82 9.87 13.84 -7.16
C THR A 82 8.54 13.44 -6.51
N PRO A 83 7.41 13.66 -7.21
CA PRO A 83 6.11 13.14 -6.77
C PRO A 83 6.12 11.62 -6.55
N GLY A 84 6.90 10.88 -7.35
CA GLY A 84 7.07 9.43 -7.22
C GLY A 84 7.73 9.00 -5.90
N ALA A 85 8.77 9.71 -5.45
CA ALA A 85 9.40 9.45 -4.16
C ALA A 85 8.44 9.68 -2.98
N VAL A 86 7.61 10.73 -3.06
CA VAL A 86 6.59 11.02 -2.06
C VAL A 86 5.53 9.92 -2.04
N LEU A 87 5.02 9.53 -3.21
CA LEU A 87 4.02 8.47 -3.33
C LEU A 87 4.55 7.13 -2.80
N LEU A 88 5.80 6.80 -3.10
CA LEU A 88 6.46 5.60 -2.58
C LEU A 88 6.55 5.64 -1.05
N GLY A 89 6.98 6.77 -0.48
CA GLY A 89 7.04 6.96 0.97
C GLY A 89 5.67 6.79 1.64
N ILE A 90 4.61 7.31 1.02
CA ILE A 90 3.22 7.15 1.46
C ILE A 90 2.78 5.69 1.41
N VAL A 91 2.93 5.03 0.25
CA VAL A 91 2.49 3.63 0.07
C VAL A 91 3.20 2.73 1.08
N TYR A 92 4.53 2.85 1.22
CA TYR A 92 5.27 2.10 2.24
C TYR A 92 4.84 2.48 3.66
N GLY A 93 4.68 3.78 3.91
CA GLY A 93 4.26 4.42 5.17
C GLY A 93 3.04 3.75 5.79
N TYR A 94 1.99 3.68 4.99
CA TYR A 94 0.63 3.40 5.42
C TYR A 94 0.08 2.05 4.94
N LEU A 95 0.86 1.27 4.18
CA LEU A 95 0.53 -0.08 3.71
C LEU A 95 -0.07 -0.97 4.82
N PRO A 96 0.55 -1.08 6.01
CA PRO A 96 0.05 -1.95 7.07
C PRO A 96 -1.33 -1.53 7.56
N LEU A 97 -1.56 -0.22 7.68
CA LEU A 97 -2.83 0.35 8.12
C LEU A 97 -3.95 0.19 7.08
N MET A 98 -3.61 0.12 5.79
CA MET A 98 -4.56 -0.21 4.73
C MET A 98 -4.85 -1.71 4.65
N ILE A 99 -3.83 -2.56 4.79
CA ILE A 99 -3.95 -4.02 4.67
C ILE A 99 -4.86 -4.58 5.75
N LEU A 100 -4.66 -4.20 7.02
CA LEU A 100 -5.35 -4.81 8.15
C LEU A 100 -6.88 -4.80 8.06
N PRO A 101 -7.57 -3.66 7.84
CA PRO A 101 -9.03 -3.64 7.74
C PRO A 101 -9.55 -4.40 6.52
N ILE A 102 -8.84 -4.36 5.39
CA ILE A 102 -9.19 -5.16 4.20
C ILE A 102 -9.05 -6.65 4.49
N TYR A 103 -7.94 -7.04 5.11
CA TYR A 103 -7.64 -8.41 5.51
C TYR A 103 -8.72 -8.96 6.45
N VAL A 104 -9.09 -8.23 7.50
CA VAL A 104 -10.13 -8.66 8.46
C VAL A 104 -11.48 -8.84 7.76
N SER A 105 -11.82 -7.96 6.83
CA SER A 105 -13.07 -8.09 6.05
C SER A 105 -13.04 -9.31 5.13
N LEU A 106 -11.91 -9.59 4.49
CA LEU A 106 -11.74 -10.74 3.60
C LEU A 106 -11.65 -12.07 4.35
N GLU A 107 -11.01 -12.09 5.53
CA GLU A 107 -10.91 -13.30 6.36
C GLU A 107 -12.29 -13.77 6.86
N ARG A 108 -13.19 -12.83 7.13
CA ARG A 108 -14.57 -13.11 7.57
C ARG A 108 -15.50 -13.55 6.44
N LEU A 109 -15.03 -13.54 5.19
CA LEU A 109 -15.82 -13.95 4.03
C LEU A 109 -16.09 -15.47 4.10
N ASP A 110 -17.37 -15.85 4.00
CA ASP A 110 -17.75 -17.26 3.94
C ASP A 110 -17.25 -17.89 2.63
N ARG A 111 -16.33 -18.85 2.75
CA ARG A 111 -15.74 -19.55 1.61
C ARG A 111 -16.78 -20.29 0.76
N ARG A 112 -17.92 -20.66 1.35
CA ARG A 112 -19.04 -21.28 0.63
C ARG A 112 -19.59 -20.40 -0.47
N LEU A 113 -19.50 -19.06 -0.34
CA LEU A 113 -19.94 -18.15 -1.40
C LEU A 113 -19.03 -18.22 -2.63
N LEU A 114 -17.74 -18.52 -2.43
CA LEU A 114 -16.79 -18.72 -3.52
C LEU A 114 -17.04 -20.07 -4.21
N GLU A 115 -17.27 -21.12 -3.43
CA GLU A 115 -17.64 -22.45 -3.94
C GLU A 115 -18.95 -22.39 -4.73
N ALA A 116 -20.00 -21.80 -4.18
CA ALA A 116 -21.29 -21.64 -4.86
C ALA A 116 -21.18 -20.83 -6.16
N SER A 117 -20.31 -19.81 -6.21
CA SER A 117 -20.07 -19.06 -7.45
C SER A 117 -19.40 -19.93 -8.52
N ALA A 118 -18.49 -20.82 -8.12
CA ALA A 118 -17.83 -21.75 -9.02
C ALA A 118 -18.79 -22.83 -9.51
N ASP A 119 -19.69 -23.32 -8.64
CA ASP A 119 -20.74 -24.28 -8.99
C ASP A 119 -21.73 -23.72 -10.01
N LEU A 120 -22.00 -22.41 -9.97
CA LEU A 120 -22.80 -21.68 -10.96
C LEU A 120 -22.06 -21.40 -12.27
N GLY A 121 -20.81 -21.87 -12.41
CA GLY A 121 -20.00 -21.69 -13.62
C GLY A 121 -19.36 -20.31 -13.75
N ALA A 122 -19.29 -19.51 -12.68
CA ALA A 122 -18.66 -18.19 -12.72
C ALA A 122 -17.14 -18.31 -12.93
N THR A 123 -16.60 -17.42 -13.75
CA THR A 123 -15.14 -17.32 -13.92
C THR A 123 -14.50 -16.67 -12.67
N PRO A 124 -13.20 -16.93 -12.39
CA PRO A 124 -12.51 -16.35 -11.23
C PRO A 124 -12.60 -14.82 -11.16
N LEU A 125 -12.59 -14.14 -12.31
CA LEU A 125 -12.74 -12.68 -12.39
C LEU A 125 -14.17 -12.24 -12.03
N SER A 126 -15.19 -12.99 -12.46
CA SER A 126 -16.59 -12.74 -12.10
C SER A 126 -16.82 -12.97 -10.61
N THR A 127 -16.30 -14.05 -10.04
CA THR A 127 -16.35 -14.30 -8.59
C THR A 127 -15.65 -13.19 -7.81
N PHE A 128 -14.48 -12.76 -8.28
CA PHE A 128 -13.73 -11.69 -7.64
C PHE A 128 -14.53 -10.38 -7.62
N LEU A 129 -15.00 -9.89 -8.78
CA LEU A 129 -15.70 -8.61 -8.87
C LEU A 129 -17.10 -8.67 -8.24
N GLY A 130 -17.82 -9.77 -8.43
CA GLY A 130 -19.20 -9.93 -8.00
C GLY A 130 -19.37 -10.30 -6.53
N VAL A 131 -18.44 -11.06 -5.97
CA VAL A 131 -18.53 -11.59 -4.60
C VAL A 131 -17.43 -11.02 -3.72
N THR A 132 -16.16 -11.29 -4.03
CA THR A 132 -15.04 -10.94 -3.14
C THR A 132 -14.92 -9.45 -2.93
N LEU A 133 -14.84 -8.67 -4.01
CA LEU A 133 -14.65 -7.23 -3.97
C LEU A 133 -15.81 -6.58 -3.23
N ARG A 134 -17.05 -6.94 -3.59
CA ARG A 134 -18.27 -6.37 -3.01
C ARG A 134 -18.39 -6.64 -1.51
N LEU A 135 -18.08 -7.86 -1.06
CA LEU A 135 -18.10 -8.22 0.36
C LEU A 135 -16.93 -7.62 1.15
N SER A 136 -15.82 -7.32 0.48
CA SER A 136 -14.66 -6.64 1.09
C SER A 136 -14.77 -5.12 1.15
N LEU A 137 -15.75 -4.52 0.45
CA LEU A 137 -15.92 -3.06 0.39
C LEU A 137 -15.96 -2.37 1.75
N PRO A 138 -16.65 -2.89 2.79
CA PRO A 138 -16.63 -2.25 4.12
C PRO A 138 -15.22 -2.14 4.72
N GLY A 139 -14.40 -3.18 4.55
CA GLY A 139 -12.99 -3.18 4.95
C GLY A 139 -12.14 -2.21 4.12
N VAL A 140 -12.36 -2.18 2.80
CA VAL A 140 -11.72 -1.22 1.89
C VAL A 140 -12.04 0.22 2.29
N MET A 141 -13.31 0.53 2.55
CA MET A 141 -13.72 1.87 2.97
C MET A 141 -13.11 2.26 4.31
N THR A 142 -13.06 1.33 5.27
CA THR A 142 -12.45 1.58 6.58
C THR A 142 -10.95 1.87 6.45
N GLY A 143 -10.22 1.04 5.68
CA GLY A 143 -8.80 1.27 5.42
C GLY A 143 -8.55 2.57 4.66
N PHE A 144 -9.34 2.82 3.62
CA PHE A 144 -9.21 4.02 2.80
C PHE A 144 -9.46 5.29 3.61
N SER A 145 -10.54 5.35 4.39
CA SER A 145 -10.83 6.48 5.27
C SER A 145 -9.73 6.70 6.31
N LEU A 146 -9.25 5.63 6.94
CA LEU A 146 -8.18 5.72 7.95
C LEU A 146 -6.90 6.31 7.34
N VAL A 147 -6.43 5.76 6.22
CA VAL A 147 -5.21 6.25 5.56
C VAL A 147 -5.40 7.67 5.04
N MET A 148 -6.57 8.00 4.49
CA MET A 148 -6.86 9.35 4.02
C MET A 148 -6.82 10.37 5.15
N ILE A 149 -7.43 10.07 6.31
CA ILE A 149 -7.40 10.95 7.49
C ILE A 149 -5.95 11.19 7.95
N LEU A 150 -5.12 10.16 7.99
CA LEU A 150 -3.72 10.30 8.38
C LEU A 150 -2.92 11.12 7.37
N LEU A 151 -3.17 10.93 6.06
CA LEU A 151 -2.49 11.67 5.01
C LEU A 151 -2.86 13.16 4.98
N LEU A 152 -4.06 13.54 5.44
CA LEU A 152 -4.43 14.96 5.55
C LEU A 152 -3.53 15.74 6.51
N GLY A 153 -3.03 15.08 7.56
CA GLY A 153 -2.09 15.66 8.52
C GLY A 153 -0.62 15.44 8.18
N GLU A 154 -0.32 14.72 7.10
CA GLU A 154 1.03 14.26 6.82
C GLU A 154 1.83 15.32 6.04
N TYR A 155 2.87 15.87 6.69
CA TYR A 155 3.78 16.85 6.10
C TYR A 155 5.21 16.34 5.99
N LEU A 156 5.57 15.30 6.74
CA LEU A 156 6.94 14.85 6.93
C LEU A 156 7.46 14.14 5.68
N ILE A 157 6.73 13.15 5.15
CA ILE A 157 7.07 12.47 3.90
C ILE A 157 7.20 13.46 2.72
N PRO A 158 6.21 14.33 2.43
CA PRO A 158 6.32 15.34 1.36
C PRO A 158 7.52 16.28 1.52
N THR A 159 7.81 16.72 2.75
CA THR A 159 8.90 17.64 3.01
C THR A 159 10.26 16.98 2.76
N LEU A 160 10.45 15.76 3.28
CA LEU A 160 11.73 15.06 3.23
C LEU A 160 11.99 14.42 1.86
N LEU A 161 11.00 13.73 1.28
CA LEU A 161 11.17 12.99 0.01
C LEU A 161 10.86 13.84 -1.23
N GLY A 162 10.03 14.87 -1.07
CA GLY A 162 9.60 15.77 -2.14
C GLY A 162 10.38 17.09 -2.22
N GLY A 163 11.35 17.30 -1.33
CA GLY A 163 12.21 18.49 -1.33
C GLY A 163 11.48 19.80 -1.03
N GLY A 164 10.38 19.73 -0.28
CA GLY A 164 9.51 20.88 0.00
C GLY A 164 8.79 21.46 -1.22
N LYS A 165 8.94 20.84 -2.41
CA LYS A 165 8.38 21.30 -3.69
C LYS A 165 7.35 20.32 -4.25
N VAL A 166 6.54 19.68 -3.40
CA VAL A 166 5.54 18.73 -3.90
C VAL A 166 4.43 19.49 -4.58
N PHE A 167 4.61 19.76 -5.87
CA PHE A 167 3.61 20.20 -6.83
C PHE A 167 2.63 19.04 -7.05
N PHE A 168 1.43 19.21 -6.50
CA PHE A 168 0.20 18.67 -7.05
C PHE A 168 -0.80 19.81 -7.10
#